data_AF-A0AA95ICD2-F1
#
_entry.id   AF-A0AA95ICD2-F1
#
_cell.length_a   1.000
_cell.length_b   1.000
_cell.length_c   1.000
_cell.angle_alpha   90.00
_cell.angle_beta   90.00
_cell.angle_gamma   90.00
#
_symmetry.space_group_name_H-M   'P 1'
#
loop_
_entity.id
_entity.type
_entity.pdbx_description
1 polymer ?
#
loop_
_entity_poly.entity_id
_entity_poly.type
_entity_poly.pdbx_seq_one_letter_code
_entity_poly.pdbx_strand_id
1 'polypeptide(L)'
;MSKIKVTCLWCGKEILRYPSQVKERNFCSKQCKDCHVTKKLNPEGYVRNFNAHHLPELNRRLNPTRMNDETRKKLRLARLDTGSGKSYEKYYGRHLHRILAEQKLGRKLKPGEVVHHINGNRRDNRLENLMVFPSQEEHAAWHAAEARLLKGSKGGGADE
;
A
#
# COMPACT_ATOMS: atom_id res chain seq x y z
N MET A 1 -2.11 44.83 -27.61
CA MET A 1 -0.91 44.49 -26.80
C MET A 1 0.23 44.14 -27.73
N SER A 2 1.43 44.70 -27.50
CA SER A 2 2.63 44.35 -28.25
C SER A 2 3.07 42.91 -27.92
N LYS A 3 3.70 42.24 -28.89
CA LYS A 3 4.29 40.92 -28.69
C LYS A 3 5.63 41.07 -27.97
N ILE A 4 5.90 40.17 -27.03
CA ILE A 4 7.17 40.09 -26.31
C ILE A 4 8.00 38.91 -26.83
N LYS A 5 9.33 39.05 -26.72
CA LYS A 5 10.28 37.98 -27.05
C LYS A 5 10.38 37.00 -25.88
N VAL A 6 10.28 35.72 -26.17
CA VAL A 6 10.43 34.61 -25.22
C VAL A 6 11.31 33.53 -25.86
N THR A 7 12.06 32.79 -25.06
CA THR A 7 12.95 31.73 -25.55
C THR A 7 12.27 30.37 -25.49
N CYS A 8 12.55 29.51 -26.48
CA CYS A 8 12.14 28.12 -26.45
C CYS A 8 13.00 27.34 -25.45
N LEU A 9 12.37 26.67 -24.48
CA LEU A 9 13.07 25.92 -23.44
C LEU A 9 13.87 24.71 -23.98
N TRP A 10 13.49 24.16 -25.13
CA TRP A 10 14.16 23.00 -25.71
C TRP A 10 15.31 23.35 -26.67
N CYS A 11 15.05 24.22 -27.65
CA CYS A 11 16.02 24.54 -28.71
C CYS A 11 16.67 25.92 -28.59
N GLY A 12 16.31 26.73 -27.59
CA GLY A 12 16.85 28.07 -27.38
C GLY A 12 16.34 29.16 -28.35
N LYS A 13 15.58 28.80 -29.39
CA LYS A 13 15.09 29.76 -30.40
C LYS A 13 14.20 30.85 -29.79
N GLU A 14 14.43 32.11 -30.20
CA GLU A 14 13.55 33.23 -29.85
C GLU A 14 12.20 33.15 -30.59
N ILE A 15 11.11 33.33 -29.85
CA ILE A 15 9.74 33.36 -30.36
C ILE A 15 9.00 34.60 -29.86
N LEU A 16 8.11 35.13 -30.70
CA LEU A 16 7.25 36.25 -30.35
C LEU A 16 5.89 35.73 -29.88
N ARG A 17 5.48 36.14 -28.68
CA ARG A 17 4.18 35.77 -28.08
C ARG A 17 3.49 36.98 -27.50
N TYR A 18 2.16 36.93 -27.44
CA TYR A 18 1.43 37.89 -26.62
C TYR A 18 1.69 37.62 -25.13
N PRO A 19 1.73 38.66 -24.26
CA PRO A 19 1.96 38.47 -22.82
C PRO A 19 1.02 37.44 -22.18
N SER A 20 -0.25 37.38 -22.60
CA SER A 20 -1.24 36.40 -22.12
C SER A 20 -0.93 34.94 -22.49
N GLN A 21 -0.13 34.72 -23.54
CA GLN A 21 0.25 33.39 -24.03
C GLN A 21 1.54 32.88 -23.38
N VAL A 22 2.31 33.74 -22.72
CA VAL A 22 3.55 33.34 -22.06
C VAL A 22 3.22 32.49 -20.85
N LYS A 23 3.80 31.29 -20.82
CA LYS A 23 3.73 30.35 -19.70
C LYS A 23 5.10 30.26 -19.02
N GLU A 24 5.15 29.56 -17.89
CA GLU A 24 6.42 29.25 -17.21
C GLU A 24 7.40 28.51 -18.15
N ARG A 25 6.88 27.65 -19.04
CA ARG A 25 7.65 26.96 -20.07
C ARG A 25 7.09 27.26 -21.45
N ASN A 26 7.94 27.77 -22.34
CA ASN A 26 7.56 28.16 -23.69
C ASN A 26 8.28 27.29 -24.72
N PHE A 27 7.58 26.92 -25.78
CA PHE A 27 8.11 26.08 -26.87
C PHE A 27 7.78 26.69 -28.23
N CYS A 28 8.73 26.60 -29.17
CA CYS A 28 8.54 27.13 -30.52
C CYS A 28 7.65 26.22 -31.39
N SER A 29 7.58 24.92 -31.09
CA SER A 29 6.77 23.94 -31.82
C SER A 29 6.28 22.83 -30.90
N LYS A 30 5.27 22.07 -31.37
CA LYS A 30 4.81 20.85 -30.68
C LYS A 30 5.95 19.84 -30.53
N GLN A 31 6.79 19.68 -31.54
CA GLN A 31 7.95 18.79 -31.50
C GLN A 31 8.90 19.15 -30.35
N CYS A 32 9.23 20.43 -30.16
CA CYS A 32 10.07 20.86 -29.04
C CYS A 32 9.44 20.60 -27.68
N LYS A 33 8.12 20.77 -27.57
CA LYS A 33 7.38 20.39 -26.36
C LYS A 33 7.47 18.89 -26.10
N ASP A 34 7.21 18.08 -27.13
CA ASP A 34 7.20 16.62 -27.04
C ASP A 34 8.60 16.10 -26.68
N CYS A 35 9.66 16.66 -27.26
CA CYS A 35 11.03 16.35 -26.86
C CYS A 35 11.27 16.64 -25.39
N HIS A 36 10.84 17.78 -24.87
CA HIS A 36 11.03 18.10 -23.45
C HIS A 36 10.26 17.17 -22.50
N VAL A 37 9.00 16.84 -22.81
CA VAL A 37 8.10 16.14 -21.86
C VAL A 37 8.05 14.62 -22.05
N THR A 38 8.62 14.07 -23.12
CA THR A 38 8.46 12.65 -23.45
C THR A 38 9.74 11.88 -23.15
N LYS A 39 9.64 10.86 -22.27
CA LYS A 39 10.78 9.99 -21.92
C LYS A 39 11.49 9.39 -23.13
N LYS A 40 10.75 8.99 -24.17
CA LYS A 40 11.32 8.41 -25.41
C LYS A 40 12.23 9.38 -26.16
N LEU A 41 11.90 10.67 -26.13
CA LEU A 41 12.61 11.71 -26.90
C LEU A 41 13.66 12.45 -26.06
N ASN A 42 13.55 12.39 -24.73
CA ASN A 42 14.50 12.98 -23.79
C ASN A 42 14.72 12.02 -22.61
N PRO A 43 15.46 10.92 -22.81
CA PRO A 43 15.64 9.89 -21.77
C PRO A 43 16.42 10.41 -20.55
N GLU A 44 17.45 11.23 -20.79
CA GLU A 44 18.34 11.77 -19.74
C GLU A 44 17.71 12.94 -18.96
N GLY A 45 16.91 13.79 -19.62
CA GLY A 45 16.33 14.98 -19.03
C GLY A 45 14.84 14.87 -18.66
N TYR A 46 14.20 13.72 -18.89
CA TYR A 46 12.78 13.55 -18.58
C TYR A 46 12.55 13.41 -17.07
N VAL A 47 11.80 14.36 -16.51
CA VAL A 47 11.35 14.30 -15.11
C VAL A 47 9.96 13.68 -15.04
N ARG A 48 9.88 12.44 -14.52
CA ARG A 48 8.59 11.78 -14.26
C ARG A 48 7.84 12.54 -13.17
N ASN A 49 6.55 12.79 -13.42
CA ASN A 49 5.64 13.44 -12.47
C ASN A 49 6.23 14.77 -11.93
N PHE A 50 6.65 15.68 -12.80
CA PHE A 50 7.17 16.99 -12.38
C PHE A 50 6.24 17.72 -11.39
N ASN A 51 4.91 17.53 -11.52
CA ASN A 51 3.91 18.07 -10.60
C ASN A 51 3.47 17.07 -9.51
N ALA A 52 4.27 16.07 -9.17
CA ALA A 52 3.94 15.06 -8.17
C ALA A 52 3.55 15.66 -6.82
N HIS A 53 4.14 16.81 -6.47
CA HIS A 53 3.90 17.51 -5.22
C HIS A 53 2.61 18.35 -5.23
N HIS A 54 2.19 18.82 -6.41
CA HIS A 54 1.07 19.74 -6.56
C HIS A 54 -0.25 19.14 -6.08
N LEU A 55 -0.55 17.89 -6.48
CA LEU A 55 -1.82 17.26 -6.12
C LEU A 55 -1.89 16.87 -4.63
N PRO A 56 -0.85 16.28 -4.00
CA PRO A 56 -0.80 16.09 -2.56
C PRO A 56 -0.93 17.40 -1.77
N GLU A 57 -0.25 18.46 -2.20
CA GLU A 57 -0.33 19.78 -1.55
C GLU A 57 -1.74 20.37 -1.67
N LEU A 58 -2.33 20.37 -2.87
CA LEU A 58 -3.71 20.78 -3.09
C LEU A 58 -4.69 19.98 -2.23
N ASN A 59 -4.51 18.66 -2.15
CA ASN A 59 -5.36 17.80 -1.33
C ASN A 59 -5.26 18.14 0.16
N ARG A 60 -4.05 18.41 0.67
CA ARG A 60 -3.87 18.87 2.06
C ARG A 60 -4.56 20.19 2.32
N ARG A 61 -4.45 21.14 1.38
CA ARG A 61 -5.05 22.48 1.50
C ARG A 61 -6.57 22.47 1.41
N LEU A 62 -7.12 21.77 0.41
CA LEU A 62 -8.55 21.79 0.10
C LEU A 62 -9.34 20.77 0.95
N ASN A 63 -8.70 19.70 1.42
CA ASN A 63 -9.34 18.63 2.17
C ASN A 63 -8.62 18.33 3.51
N PRO A 64 -8.41 19.32 4.39
CA PRO A 64 -7.62 19.15 5.61
C PRO A 64 -8.21 18.12 6.58
N THR A 65 -9.52 17.98 6.61
CA THR A 65 -10.24 17.06 7.52
C THR A 65 -10.39 15.65 6.95
N ARG A 66 -10.05 15.41 5.68
CA ARG A 66 -10.28 14.12 5.00
C ARG A 66 -9.48 12.96 5.58
N MET A 67 -8.35 13.24 6.25
CA MET A 67 -7.47 12.23 6.83
C MET A 67 -7.20 12.49 8.32
N ASN A 68 -8.21 12.95 9.06
CA ASN A 68 -8.16 12.98 10.53
C ASN A 68 -8.49 11.59 11.12
N ASP A 69 -8.21 11.39 12.42
CA ASP A 69 -8.39 10.09 13.06
C ASP A 69 -9.85 9.65 13.13
N GLU A 70 -10.79 10.59 13.30
CA GLU A 70 -12.22 10.31 13.27
C GLU A 70 -12.69 9.79 11.91
N THR A 71 -12.27 10.42 10.82
CA THR A 71 -12.58 9.99 9.45
C THR A 71 -11.92 8.65 9.16
N ARG A 72 -10.67 8.43 9.62
CA ARG A 72 -9.99 7.13 9.49
C ARG A 72 -10.75 6.03 10.23
N LYS A 73 -11.24 6.29 11.45
CA LYS A 73 -12.08 5.38 12.22
C LYS A 73 -13.40 5.09 11.50
N LYS A 74 -14.08 6.13 11.00
CA LYS A 74 -15.34 6.00 10.23
C LYS A 74 -15.14 5.15 8.97
N LEU A 75 -14.12 5.44 8.18
CA LEU A 75 -13.79 4.68 6.96
C LEU A 75 -13.41 3.23 7.27
N ARG A 76 -12.69 2.99 8.39
CA ARG A 76 -12.38 1.64 8.84
C ARG A 76 -13.66 0.87 9.16
N LEU A 77 -14.53 1.44 10.01
CA LEU A 77 -15.77 0.79 10.44
C LEU A 77 -16.67 0.47 9.25
N ALA A 78 -16.83 1.40 8.31
CA ALA A 78 -17.63 1.20 7.10
C ALA A 78 -17.10 0.10 6.15
N ARG A 79 -15.81 -0.23 6.23
CA ARG A 79 -15.16 -1.25 5.38
C ARG A 79 -14.90 -2.56 6.10
N LEU A 80 -15.12 -2.61 7.42
CA LEU A 80 -14.97 -3.83 8.19
C LEU A 80 -16.07 -4.80 7.75
N ASP A 81 -15.70 -6.07 7.55
CA ASP A 81 -16.64 -7.17 7.27
C ASP A 81 -17.53 -7.04 6.03
N THR A 82 -17.22 -6.13 5.10
CA THR A 82 -17.95 -6.00 3.83
C THR A 82 -17.63 -7.10 2.80
N GLY A 83 -16.72 -8.02 3.12
CA GLY A 83 -16.24 -9.07 2.22
C GLY A 83 -16.69 -10.47 2.63
N SER A 84 -16.23 -11.50 1.93
CA SER A 84 -16.60 -12.90 2.16
C SER A 84 -16.08 -13.54 3.46
N GLY A 85 -15.49 -12.77 4.39
CA GLY A 85 -14.98 -13.27 5.67
C GLY A 85 -13.72 -14.16 5.61
N LYS A 86 -13.29 -14.62 4.42
CA LYS A 86 -12.20 -15.62 4.26
C LYS A 86 -10.80 -15.12 4.62
N SER A 87 -10.58 -13.81 4.56
CA SER A 87 -9.30 -13.17 4.85
C SER A 87 -9.19 -12.76 6.32
N TYR A 88 -7.96 -12.59 6.80
CA TYR A 88 -7.68 -12.10 8.15
C TYR A 88 -8.22 -10.69 8.38
N GLU A 89 -8.73 -10.44 9.58
CA GLU A 89 -9.12 -9.10 10.01
C GLU A 89 -7.91 -8.15 10.05
N LYS A 90 -8.15 -6.88 9.71
CA LYS A 90 -7.12 -5.83 9.72
C LYS A 90 -7.50 -4.68 10.65
N TYR A 91 -6.49 -4.16 11.35
CA TYR A 91 -6.56 -2.95 12.15
C TYR A 91 -5.62 -1.91 11.56
N TYR A 92 -6.19 -0.81 11.05
CA TYR A 92 -5.48 0.25 10.31
C TYR A 92 -4.44 -0.25 9.30
N GLY A 93 -4.79 -1.28 8.53
CA GLY A 93 -3.96 -1.84 7.46
C GLY A 93 -3.02 -2.98 7.90
N ARG A 94 -2.80 -3.21 9.20
CA ARG A 94 -2.03 -4.36 9.72
C ARG A 94 -2.97 -5.51 10.10
N HIS A 95 -2.49 -6.75 10.01
CA HIS A 95 -3.25 -7.93 10.44
C HIS A 95 -3.46 -7.93 11.96
N LEU A 96 -4.72 -8.08 12.40
CA LEU A 96 -5.09 -7.95 13.81
C LEU A 96 -4.41 -9.00 14.69
N HIS A 97 -4.43 -10.28 14.29
CA HIS A 97 -3.78 -11.37 15.02
C HIS A 97 -2.28 -11.12 15.27
N ARG A 98 -1.57 -10.44 14.36
CA ARG A 98 -0.15 -10.08 14.57
C ARG A 98 0.01 -9.00 15.62
N ILE A 99 -0.85 -7.97 15.61
CA ILE A 99 -0.82 -6.91 16.63
C ILE A 99 -1.09 -7.50 18.01
N LEU A 100 -2.09 -8.37 18.11
CA LEU A 100 -2.45 -9.01 19.37
C LEU A 100 -1.36 -9.97 19.87
N ALA A 101 -0.69 -10.69 18.97
CA ALA A 101 0.48 -11.49 19.30
C ALA A 101 1.66 -10.64 19.81
N GLU A 102 1.94 -9.50 19.17
CA GLU A 102 2.95 -8.53 19.64
C GLU A 102 2.62 -8.01 21.04
N GLN A 103 1.35 -7.69 21.30
CA GLN A 103 0.89 -7.26 22.63
C GLN A 103 1.05 -8.36 23.68
N LYS A 104 0.67 -9.60 23.36
CA LYS A 104 0.85 -10.77 24.24
C LYS A 104 2.31 -11.01 24.60
N LEU A 105 3.23 -10.81 23.65
CA LEU A 105 4.67 -10.99 23.84
C LEU A 105 5.35 -9.79 24.52
N GLY A 106 4.70 -8.63 24.60
CA GLY A 106 5.30 -7.38 25.08
C GLY A 106 6.43 -6.84 24.19
N ARG A 107 6.59 -7.38 22.97
CA ARG A 107 7.61 -6.98 21.99
C ARG A 107 7.09 -7.13 20.57
N LYS A 108 7.73 -6.45 19.61
CA LYS A 108 7.44 -6.66 18.19
C LYS A 108 7.84 -8.08 17.76
N LEU A 109 7.12 -8.61 16.77
CA LEU A 109 7.50 -9.88 16.14
C LEU A 109 8.80 -9.68 15.37
N LYS A 110 9.74 -10.60 15.54
CA LYS A 110 10.98 -10.66 14.77
C LYS A 110 10.67 -11.04 13.32
N PRO A 111 11.53 -10.65 12.36
CA PRO A 111 11.45 -11.18 11.00
C PRO A 111 11.50 -12.71 11.04
N GLY A 112 10.56 -13.38 10.36
CA GLY A 112 10.45 -14.84 10.33
C GLY A 112 9.47 -15.45 11.33
N GLU A 113 9.08 -14.74 12.40
CA GLU A 113 8.07 -15.24 13.35
C GLU A 113 6.68 -15.32 12.71
N VAL A 114 5.99 -16.45 12.93
CA VAL A 114 4.69 -16.79 12.34
C VAL A 114 3.64 -16.87 13.43
N VAL A 115 2.45 -16.30 13.20
CA VAL A 115 1.32 -16.37 14.13
C VAL A 115 0.29 -17.34 13.59
N HIS A 116 -0.12 -18.29 14.42
CA HIS A 116 -1.07 -19.34 14.10
C HIS A 116 -2.33 -19.23 14.97
N HIS A 117 -3.48 -19.53 14.37
CA HIS A 117 -4.77 -19.69 15.03
C HIS A 117 -4.98 -21.15 15.39
N ILE A 118 -4.99 -21.48 16.69
CA ILE A 118 -5.03 -22.87 17.19
C ILE A 118 -6.29 -23.60 16.72
N ASN A 119 -7.45 -22.94 16.75
CA ASN A 119 -8.70 -23.51 16.27
C ASN A 119 -8.91 -23.45 14.74
N GLY A 120 -7.91 -22.99 13.98
CA GLY A 120 -7.98 -22.81 12.53
C GLY A 120 -8.89 -21.66 12.06
N ASN A 121 -9.65 -21.02 12.94
CA ASN A 121 -10.51 -19.90 12.61
C ASN A 121 -9.72 -18.58 12.60
N ARG A 122 -9.43 -18.10 11.38
CA ARG A 122 -8.67 -16.85 11.11
C ARG A 122 -9.31 -15.57 11.67
N ARG A 123 -10.57 -15.64 12.07
CA ARG A 123 -11.34 -14.52 12.64
C ARG A 123 -11.42 -14.56 14.17
N ASP A 124 -11.07 -15.68 14.80
CA ASP A 124 -11.02 -15.77 16.25
C ASP A 124 -9.68 -15.24 16.77
N ASN A 125 -9.66 -13.94 17.07
CA ASN A 125 -8.46 -13.22 17.46
C ASN A 125 -8.23 -13.18 18.98
N ARG A 126 -8.88 -14.04 19.78
CA ARG A 126 -8.63 -14.14 21.22
C ARG A 126 -7.16 -14.51 21.49
N LEU A 127 -6.51 -13.87 22.48
CA LEU A 127 -5.09 -14.07 22.76
C LEU A 127 -4.71 -15.52 23.05
N GLU A 128 -5.63 -16.28 23.64
CA GLU A 128 -5.48 -17.72 23.92
C GLU A 128 -5.47 -18.57 22.65
N ASN A 129 -6.20 -18.15 21.61
CA ASN A 129 -6.25 -18.84 20.32
C ASN A 129 -5.05 -18.53 19.42
N LEU A 130 -4.14 -17.65 19.86
CA LEU A 130 -2.96 -17.24 19.09
C LEU A 130 -1.68 -17.87 19.65
N MET A 131 -0.99 -18.59 18.78
CA MET A 131 0.32 -19.19 19.02
C MET A 131 1.36 -18.54 18.11
N VAL A 132 2.56 -18.29 18.62
CA VAL A 132 3.66 -17.71 17.84
C VAL A 132 4.76 -18.75 17.70
N PHE A 133 5.18 -18.98 16.46
CA PHE A 133 6.30 -19.83 16.10
C PHE A 133 7.50 -18.95 15.73
N PRO A 134 8.73 -19.36 16.09
CA PRO A 134 9.94 -18.61 15.77
C PRO A 134 10.27 -18.65 14.26
N SER A 135 9.80 -19.67 13.54
CA SER A 135 10.02 -19.83 12.10
C SER A 135 8.84 -20.51 11.39
N GLN A 136 8.82 -20.40 10.07
CA GLN A 136 7.86 -21.10 9.21
C GLN A 136 8.06 -22.62 9.25
N GLU A 137 9.30 -23.09 9.48
CA GLU A 137 9.63 -24.51 9.56
C GLU A 137 8.98 -25.15 10.78
N GLU A 138 9.08 -24.51 11.94
CA GLU A 138 8.44 -25.00 13.17
C GLU A 138 6.92 -24.97 13.07
N HIS A 139 6.36 -23.95 12.43
CA HIS A 139 4.93 -23.89 12.15
C HIS A 139 4.48 -25.08 11.27
N ALA A 140 5.24 -25.40 10.22
CA ALA A 140 4.95 -26.54 9.35
C ALA A 140 5.13 -27.89 10.07
N ALA A 141 6.15 -28.03 10.91
CA ALA A 141 6.38 -29.21 11.72
C ALA A 141 5.21 -29.48 12.69
N TRP A 142 4.66 -28.41 13.28
CA TRP A 142 3.47 -28.51 14.13
C TRP A 142 2.25 -29.05 13.37
N HIS A 143 1.96 -28.54 12.16
CA HIS A 143 0.89 -29.08 11.29
C HIS A 143 1.12 -30.55 10.94
N ALA A 144 2.37 -30.93 10.66
CA ALA A 144 2.71 -32.31 10.35
C ALA A 144 2.49 -33.25 11.55
N ALA A 145 2.81 -32.80 12.76
CA ALA A 145 2.59 -33.54 14.00
C ALA A 145 1.08 -33.68 14.30
N GLU A 146 0.32 -32.60 14.21
CA GLU A 146 -1.14 -32.59 14.42
C GLU A 146 -1.85 -33.53 13.44
N ALA A 147 -1.48 -33.47 12.15
CA ALA A 147 -2.04 -34.35 11.13
C ALA A 147 -1.73 -35.84 11.38
N ARG A 148 -0.57 -36.17 11.97
CA ARG A 148 -0.23 -37.56 12.35
C ARG A 148 -1.09 -38.04 13.53
N LEU A 149 -1.28 -37.21 14.54
CA LEU A 149 -2.13 -37.53 15.70
C LEU A 149 -3.60 -37.77 15.30
N LEU A 150 -4.16 -36.92 14.44
CA LEU A 150 -5.52 -37.04 13.93
C LEU A 150 -5.74 -38.27 13.03
N LYS A 151 -4.70 -38.75 12.34
CA LYS A 151 -4.77 -39.97 11.51
C LYS A 151 -4.68 -41.24 12.37
N GLY A 152 -3.91 -41.22 13.46
CA GLY A 152 -3.79 -42.36 14.38
C GLY A 152 -5.06 -42.65 15.19
N SER A 153 -5.89 -41.64 15.45
CA SER A 153 -7.12 -41.78 16.24
C SER A 153 -8.35 -42.27 15.45
N LYS A 154 -8.25 -42.44 14.13
CA LYS A 154 -9.34 -42.99 13.27
C LYS A 154 -9.18 -44.48 12.92
N GLY A 155 -8.24 -45.18 13.55
CA GLY A 155 -7.88 -46.57 13.23
C GLY A 155 -8.28 -47.64 14.28
N GLY A 156 -9.25 -47.37 15.16
CA GLY A 156 -9.73 -48.34 16.15
C GLY A 156 -11.24 -48.28 16.28
N GLY A 157 -11.96 -49.11 15.52
CA GLY A 157 -13.42 -49.12 15.49
C GLY A 157 -13.99 -49.97 14.37
N ALA A 158 -13.52 -51.21 14.24
CA ALA A 158 -14.25 -52.31 13.62
C ALA A 158 -13.78 -53.56 14.35
N ASP A 159 -14.69 -54.17 15.11
CA ASP A 159 -14.74 -55.60 15.49
C ASP A 159 -15.65 -55.73 16.74
N GLU A 160 -16.96 -55.85 16.49
CA GLU A 160 -17.91 -56.79 17.14
C GLU A 160 -19.31 -56.66 16.51
#